data_AF-A0A816G3Y2-F1
#
_entry.id   AF-A0A816G3Y2-F1
#
_cell.length_a   1.000
_cell.length_b   1.000
_cell.length_c   1.000
_cell.angle_alpha   90.00
_cell.angle_beta   90.00
_cell.angle_gamma   90.00
#
_symmetry.space_group_name_H-M   'P 1'
#
loop_
_entity.id
_entity.type
_entity.pdbx_description
1 polymer ?
#
loop_
_entity_poly.entity_id
_entity_poly.type
_entity_poly.pdbx_seq_one_letter_code
_entity_poly.pdbx_strand_id
1 'polypeptide(L)' 'MIEVLFAVRKDQFKANPSGLDLVNENDQYTHMFALDDPCKFEPMHDENSDDEEKSNIGSFDSDEE' A
#
# COMPACT_ATOMS: atom_id res chain seq x y z
N MET A 1 11.26 -12.76 27.14
CA MET A 1 10.55 -12.27 25.93
C MET A 1 9.65 -13.33 25.30
N ILE A 2 10.10 -14.57 25.11
CA ILE A 2 9.27 -15.66 24.55
C ILE A 2 8.02 -15.98 25.41
N GLU A 3 8.14 -16.02 26.74
CA GLU A 3 6.99 -16.26 27.63
C GLU A 3 5.89 -15.19 27.52
N VAL A 4 6.29 -13.95 27.26
CA VAL A 4 5.34 -12.83 27.02
C VAL A 4 4.62 -13.05 25.69
N LEU A 5 5.30 -13.53 24.65
CA LEU A 5 4.65 -13.90 23.38
C LEU A 5 3.64 -15.04 23.57
N PHE A 6 3.96 -16.03 24.42
CA PHE A 6 3.01 -17.08 24.77
C PHE A 6 1.79 -16.55 25.53
N ALA A 7 1.99 -15.59 26.44
CA ALA A 7 0.88 -14.91 27.12
C ALA A 7 -0.02 -14.15 26.11
N VAL A 8 0.58 -13.38 25.19
CA VAL A 8 -0.17 -12.67 24.14
C VAL A 8 -0.96 -13.63 23.24
N ARG A 9 -0.35 -14.76 22.86
CA ARG A 9 -1.04 -15.80 22.07
C ARG A 9 -2.16 -16.47 22.86
N LYS A 10 -1.94 -16.75 24.15
CA LYS A 10 -2.97 -17.30 25.05
C LYS A 10 -4.16 -16.35 25.20
N ASP A 11 -3.87 -15.05 25.25
CA ASP A 11 -4.88 -13.98 25.32
C ASP A 11 -5.46 -13.62 23.95
N GLN A 12 -5.14 -14.39 22.89
CA GLN A 12 -5.66 -14.24 21.54
C GLN A 12 -5.44 -12.84 20.95
N PHE A 13 -4.29 -12.22 21.23
CA PHE A 13 -3.93 -10.90 20.69
C PHE A 13 -4.94 -9.78 21.00
N LYS A 14 -5.75 -9.90 22.07
CA LYS A 14 -6.78 -8.91 22.45
C LYS A 14 -6.30 -7.46 22.55
N ALA A 15 -5.05 -7.25 22.95
CA ALA A 15 -4.44 -5.93 23.07
C ALA A 15 -3.89 -5.37 21.74
N ASN A 16 -3.88 -6.15 20.67
CA ASN A 16 -3.38 -5.79 19.34
C ASN A 16 -4.32 -6.31 18.23
N PRO A 17 -5.53 -5.76 18.10
CA PRO A 17 -6.44 -6.07 17.00
C PRO A 17 -5.89 -5.54 15.66
N SER A 18 -6.25 -6.21 14.56
CA SER A 18 -6.06 -5.65 13.21
C SER A 18 -6.88 -4.36 13.09
N GLY A 19 -6.22 -3.27 12.66
CA GLY A 19 -6.71 -1.89 12.80
C GLY A 19 -7.78 -1.44 11.79
N LEU A 20 -7.53 -0.27 11.17
CA LEU A 20 -8.49 0.50 10.38
C LEU A 20 -8.92 -0.24 9.10
N ASP A 21 -10.16 -0.71 9.08
CA ASP A 21 -10.82 -1.35 7.94
C ASP A 21 -11.63 -0.30 7.14
N LEU A 22 -10.95 0.37 6.20
CA LEU A 22 -11.55 1.44 5.38
C LEU A 22 -11.74 1.04 3.91
N VAL A 23 -11.22 -0.13 3.52
CA VAL A 23 -11.20 -0.63 2.15
C VAL A 23 -11.84 -2.01 2.18
N ASN A 24 -12.75 -2.28 1.23
CA ASN A 24 -13.37 -3.60 1.19
C ASN A 24 -12.33 -4.68 0.86
N GLU A 25 -12.54 -5.89 1.39
CA GLU A 25 -11.64 -7.02 1.18
C GLU A 25 -11.41 -7.35 -0.32
N ASN A 26 -12.42 -7.15 -1.15
CA ASN A 26 -12.35 -7.42 -2.59
C ASN A 26 -11.56 -6.34 -3.37
N ASP A 27 -11.39 -5.16 -2.80
CA ASP A 27 -10.69 -4.03 -3.41
C ASP A 27 -9.21 -3.98 -2.97
N GLN A 28 -8.83 -4.77 -1.97
CA GLN A 28 -7.46 -4.84 -1.45
C GLN A 28 -6.59 -5.81 -2.26
N TYR A 29 -5.42 -5.32 -2.72
CA TYR A 29 -4.39 -6.17 -3.31
C TYR A 29 -3.34 -6.57 -2.26
N THR A 30 -3.16 -7.88 -2.06
CA THR A 30 -2.12 -8.42 -1.18
C THR A 30 -0.86 -8.71 -2.00
N HIS A 31 0.16 -7.84 -1.88
CA HIS A 31 1.45 -8.07 -2.54
C HIS A 31 2.23 -9.20 -1.88
N MET A 32 2.80 -10.10 -2.68
CA MET A 32 3.66 -11.19 -2.22
C MET A 32 5.12 -10.81 -2.46
N PHE A 33 5.74 -10.14 -1.49
CA PHE A 33 7.18 -9.83 -1.50
C PHE A 33 7.89 -10.67 -0.45
N ALA A 34 8.96 -11.35 -0.86
CA ALA A 34 9.86 -12.03 0.06
C ALA A 34 10.91 -11.07 0.62
N LEU A 35 11.55 -11.46 1.72
CA LEU A 35 12.57 -10.63 2.38
C LEU A 35 13.90 -10.59 1.62
N ASP A 36 14.16 -11.61 0.82
CA ASP A 36 15.36 -11.76 -0.02
C ASP A 36 15.19 -11.18 -1.43
N ASP A 37 13.98 -10.78 -1.79
CA ASP A 37 13.73 -10.15 -3.09
C ASP A 37 14.49 -8.82 -3.20
N PRO A 38 15.13 -8.56 -4.37
CA PRO A 38 15.77 -7.27 -4.60
C PRO A 38 14.70 -6.18 -4.72
N CYS A 39 14.47 -5.43 -3.64
CA CYS A 39 13.63 -4.24 -3.67
C CYS A 39 14.31 -3.17 -4.52
N LYS A 40 13.72 -2.86 -5.68
CA LYS A 40 14.06 -1.65 -6.43
C LYS A 40 13.50 -0.47 -5.65
N PHE A 41 14.37 0.20 -4.90
CA PHE A 41 14.05 1.51 -4.36
C PHE A 41 14.05 2.48 -5.53
N GLU A 42 12.87 2.98 -5.91
CA GLU A 42 12.77 4.13 -6.80
C GLU A 42 12.92 5.38 -5.92
N PRO A 43 14.09 6.05 -5.90
CA PRO A 43 14.17 7.37 -5.29
C PRO A 43 13.15 8.25 -5.98
N MET A 44 12.42 9.06 -5.19
CA MET A 44 11.33 9.96 -5.62
C MET A 44 11.43 10.27 -7.11
N HIS A 45 10.38 9.88 -7.86
CA HIS A 45 10.19 10.25 -9.25
C HIS A 45 10.35 11.78 -9.34
N ASP A 46 11.54 12.25 -9.75
CA ASP A 46 11.87 13.67 -9.77
C ASP A 46 10.89 14.38 -10.73
N GLU A 47 10.28 15.48 -10.27
CA GLU A 47 9.19 16.24 -10.91
C GLU A 47 9.52 16.82 -12.31
N ASN A 48 10.63 16.42 -12.93
CA ASN A 48 11.17 17.06 -14.14
C ASN A 48 11.48 16.08 -15.30
N SER A 49 11.04 14.83 -15.28
CA SER A 49 11.29 13.88 -16.39
C SER A 49 10.08 13.58 -17.28
N ASP A 50 8.90 14.13 -16.97
CA ASP A 50 7.67 13.77 -17.68
C ASP A 50 7.48 14.66 -18.92
N ASP A 51 8.22 14.38 -20.00
CA ASP A 51 8.01 15.01 -21.32
C ASP A 51 6.63 14.66 -21.95
N GLU A 52 5.89 13.73 -21.33
CA GLU A 52 4.60 13.17 -21.76
C GLU A 52 3.40 13.66 -20.91
N GLU A 53 3.48 14.86 -20.32
CA GLU A 53 2.38 15.44 -19.50
C GLU A 53 1.00 15.39 -20.20
N LYS A 54 0.97 15.62 -21.51
CA LYS A 54 -0.28 15.75 -22.30
C LYS A 54 -0.98 14.42 -22.59
N SER A 55 -0.28 13.30 -22.49
CA SER A 55 -0.86 11.96 -22.73
C SER A 55 -1.27 11.29 -21.41
N ASN A 56 -0.64 11.66 -20.29
CA ASN A 56 -0.98 11.17 -18.94
C ASN A 56 -2.20 11.85 -18.32
N ILE A 57 -2.43 13.14 -18.61
CA ILE A 57 -3.72 13.77 -18.36
C ILE A 57 -4.64 13.36 -19.51
N GLY A 58 -5.58 12.47 -19.25
CA GLY A 58 -6.58 12.07 -20.25
C GLY A 58 -7.28 13.29 -20.83
N SER A 59 -7.78 13.19 -22.07
CA SER A 59 -8.57 14.25 -22.70
C SER A 59 -9.69 14.67 -21.76
N PHE A 60 -9.53 15.84 -21.14
CA PHE A 60 -10.58 16.47 -20.37
C PHE A 60 -11.62 16.92 -21.38
N ASP A 61 -12.63 16.08 -21.61
CA ASP A 61 -13.80 16.42 -22.41
C ASP A 61 -14.52 17.56 -21.67
N SER A 62 -14.18 18.79 -22.04
CA SER A 62 -14.98 19.97 -21.69
C SER A 62 -16.24 19.94 -22.55
N ASP A 63 -17.20 19.11 -22.16
CA ASP A 63 -18.60 19.31 -22.51
C ASP A 63 -19.08 20.55 -21.75
N GLU A 64 -18.84 21.74 -22.30
CA GLU A 64 -19.64 22.92 -21.98
C GLU A 64 -19.70 23.90 -23.18
N GLU A 65 -20.94 24.06 -23.65
CA GLU A 65 -21.54 24.91 -24.71
C GLU A 65 -21.47 24.47 -26.18
#